data_AF-A0A958C7S2-F1
#
_entry.id   AF-A0A958C7S2-F1
#
_cell.length_a   1.000
_cell.length_b   1.000
_cell.length_c   1.000
_cell.angle_alpha   90.00
_cell.angle_beta   90.00
_cell.angle_gamma   90.00
#
_symmetry.space_group_name_H-M   'P 1'
#
loop_
_entity.id
_entity.type
_entity.pdbx_description
1 polymer ?
#
loop_
_entity_poly.entity_id
_entity_poly.type
_entity_poly.pdbx_seq_one_letter_code
_entity_poly.pdbx_strand_id
1 'polypeptide(L)'
;SPDETAANEAQYGGERFFAFRHIEDIRQIMVENGDADKRVVVLEFGWTNDNRPDSPYYWHGAGGGIDEPTKAAYLRRAYEYAANNWQPWIGLMSLIYMPDIDWTPNDEQYYWAIMSPSQIDQLNLRDSIVVLCVYFNEQLGQPRCQYAPPD
;
A
#
# COMPACT_ATOMS: atom_id res chain seq x y z
N SER A 1 5.29 -11.94 5.66
CA SER A 1 4.21 -11.97 6.68
C SER A 1 4.81 -11.52 8.02
N PRO A 2 4.03 -11.29 9.11
CA PRO A 2 4.63 -10.94 10.40
C PRO A 2 5.62 -12.01 10.91
N ASP A 3 5.29 -13.29 10.72
CA ASP A 3 6.18 -14.42 11.05
C ASP A 3 7.46 -14.42 10.20
N GLU A 4 7.34 -14.19 8.89
CA GLU A 4 8.49 -14.15 7.98
C GLU A 4 9.44 -12.99 8.32
N THR A 5 8.88 -11.83 8.64
CA THR A 5 9.65 -10.66 9.07
C THR A 5 10.40 -10.95 10.37
N ALA A 6 9.73 -11.57 11.35
CA ALA A 6 10.37 -11.96 12.62
C ALA A 6 11.46 -13.03 12.44
N ALA A 7 11.29 -13.94 11.47
CA ALA A 7 12.24 -15.01 11.20
C ALA A 7 13.48 -14.56 10.40
N ASN A 8 13.46 -13.35 9.80
CA ASN A 8 14.49 -12.91 8.86
C ASN A 8 14.97 -11.48 9.17
N GLU A 9 15.72 -11.37 10.28
CA GLU A 9 16.29 -10.11 10.77
C GLU A 9 17.13 -9.38 9.72
N ALA A 10 18.03 -10.13 9.06
CA ALA A 10 18.95 -9.55 8.09
C ALA A 10 18.26 -8.89 6.90
N GLN A 11 17.09 -9.41 6.49
CA GLN A 11 16.36 -8.89 5.33
C GLN A 11 15.25 -7.91 5.71
N TYR A 12 14.53 -8.15 6.81
CA TYR A 12 13.30 -7.42 7.13
C TYR A 12 13.30 -6.74 8.51
N GLY A 13 14.42 -6.75 9.22
CA GLY A 13 14.58 -6.06 10.51
C GLY A 13 14.13 -6.87 11.72
N GLY A 14 13.57 -8.08 11.55
CA GLY A 14 13.40 -9.05 12.64
C GLY A 14 12.19 -8.83 13.54
N GLU A 15 11.38 -7.80 13.25
CA GLU A 15 10.23 -7.44 14.08
C GLU A 15 8.91 -7.57 13.33
N ARG A 16 7.94 -8.26 13.94
CA ARG A 16 6.62 -8.52 13.33
C ARG A 16 5.91 -7.27 12.81
N PHE A 17 6.09 -6.15 13.50
CA PHE A 17 5.42 -4.88 13.19
C PHE A 17 5.93 -4.22 11.89
N PHE A 18 7.07 -4.65 11.33
CA PHE A 18 7.50 -4.17 10.01
C PHE A 18 6.69 -4.76 8.86
N ALA A 19 5.84 -5.77 9.09
CA ALA A 19 4.97 -6.31 8.05
C ALA A 19 3.67 -5.50 7.92
N PHE A 20 3.17 -5.28 6.70
CA PHE A 20 1.82 -4.74 6.45
C PHE A 20 0.73 -5.50 7.23
N ARG A 21 0.90 -6.82 7.37
CA ARG A 21 -0.03 -7.71 8.07
C ARG A 21 0.06 -7.64 9.61
N HIS A 22 0.90 -6.77 10.21
CA HIS A 22 0.98 -6.63 11.67
C HIS A 22 -0.35 -6.21 12.32
N ILE A 23 -1.28 -5.63 11.54
CA ILE A 23 -2.67 -5.39 11.97
C ILE A 23 -3.36 -6.67 12.49
N GLU A 24 -2.93 -7.86 12.06
CA GLU A 24 -3.43 -9.14 12.58
C GLU A 24 -3.04 -9.33 14.05
N ASP A 25 -1.84 -8.90 14.45
CA ASP A 25 -1.40 -8.92 15.85
C ASP A 25 -2.20 -7.89 16.68
N ILE A 26 -2.46 -6.70 16.12
CA ILE A 26 -3.33 -5.70 16.76
C ILE A 26 -4.76 -6.26 16.93
N ARG A 27 -5.29 -6.94 15.91
CA ARG A 27 -6.59 -7.59 15.98
C ARG A 27 -6.62 -8.68 17.05
N GLN A 28 -5.55 -9.46 17.19
CA GLN A 28 -5.43 -10.45 18.26
C GLN A 28 -5.48 -9.79 19.64
N ILE A 29 -4.71 -8.71 19.86
CA ILE A 29 -4.74 -7.95 21.12
C ILE A 29 -6.16 -7.43 21.42
N MET A 30 -6.86 -6.90 20.42
CA MET A 30 -8.26 -6.48 20.58
C MET A 30 -9.15 -7.64 21.06
N VAL A 31 -9.05 -8.80 20.41
CA VAL A 31 -9.83 -9.99 20.77
C VAL A 31 -9.53 -10.45 22.19
N GLU A 32 -8.26 -10.51 22.57
CA GLU A 32 -7.81 -10.89 23.92
C GLU A 32 -8.34 -9.94 25.01
N ASN A 33 -8.61 -8.69 24.66
CA ASN A 33 -9.16 -7.66 25.56
C ASN A 33 -10.69 -7.49 25.44
N GLY A 34 -11.39 -8.41 24.76
CA GLY A 34 -12.86 -8.39 24.66
C GLY A 34 -13.43 -7.48 23.58
N ASP A 35 -12.60 -6.95 22.69
CA ASP A 35 -12.99 -6.05 21.59
C ASP A 35 -13.25 -6.80 20.27
N ALA A 36 -13.62 -8.08 20.34
CA ALA A 36 -13.88 -8.90 19.16
C ALA A 36 -15.01 -8.32 18.28
N ASP A 37 -16.00 -7.64 18.86
CA ASP A 37 -17.12 -7.05 18.12
C ASP A 37 -16.79 -5.69 17.48
N LYS A 38 -15.61 -5.12 17.77
CA LYS A 38 -15.15 -3.88 17.14
C LYS A 38 -14.50 -4.16 15.80
N ARG A 39 -14.78 -3.29 14.82
CA ARG A 39 -14.06 -3.25 13.55
C ARG A 39 -12.80 -2.41 13.64
N VAL A 40 -11.87 -2.68 12.74
CA VAL A 40 -10.65 -1.88 12.53
C VAL A 40 -10.79 -1.05 11.26
N VAL A 41 -10.27 0.17 11.31
CA VAL A 41 -10.10 1.04 10.16
C VAL A 41 -8.62 1.35 10.01
N VAL A 42 -8.05 1.02 8.85
CA VAL A 42 -6.69 1.45 8.48
C VAL A 42 -6.80 2.83 7.87
N LEU A 43 -6.37 3.84 8.62
CA LEU A 43 -6.44 5.24 8.19
C LEU A 43 -5.38 5.58 7.14
N GLU A 44 -4.22 4.95 7.22
CA GLU A 44 -3.12 5.16 6.28
C GLU A 44 -2.36 3.86 6.05
N PHE A 45 -2.18 3.49 4.78
CA PHE A 45 -1.23 2.46 4.35
C PHE A 45 -0.76 2.75 2.92
N GLY A 46 0.44 2.28 2.58
CA GLY A 46 1.00 2.39 1.25
C GLY A 46 2.41 1.80 1.21
N TRP A 47 3.06 1.94 0.06
CA TRP A 47 4.47 1.60 -0.09
C TRP A 47 5.17 2.77 -0.79
N THR A 48 6.37 3.08 -0.32
CA THR A 48 7.24 4.06 -0.95
C THR A 48 8.22 3.37 -1.87
N ASN A 49 8.57 4.02 -2.97
CA ASN A 49 9.69 3.66 -3.83
C ASN A 49 10.78 4.75 -3.79
N ASP A 50 10.90 5.44 -2.64
CA ASP A 50 11.89 6.48 -2.43
C ASP A 50 13.30 5.96 -2.71
N ASN A 51 13.90 6.51 -3.76
CA ASN A 51 15.19 6.11 -4.28
C ASN A 51 16.31 7.07 -3.86
N ARG A 52 16.01 8.07 -3.03
CA ARG A 52 17.02 8.99 -2.50
C ARG A 52 17.87 8.24 -1.47
N PRO A 53 19.20 8.14 -1.66
CA PRO A 53 20.05 7.35 -0.76
C PRO A 53 20.06 7.84 0.69
N ASP A 54 19.78 9.12 0.92
CA ASP A 54 19.72 9.77 2.23
C ASP A 54 18.30 9.78 2.84
N SER A 55 17.30 9.26 2.13
CA SER A 55 15.93 9.16 2.67
C SER A 55 15.88 8.18 3.85
N PRO A 56 15.19 8.54 4.96
CA PRO A 56 14.96 7.62 6.07
C PRO A 56 14.05 6.44 5.68
N TYR A 57 13.39 6.51 4.51
CA TYR A 57 12.53 5.47 3.98
C TYR A 57 13.24 4.56 2.97
N TYR A 58 14.47 4.88 2.55
CA TYR A 58 15.18 4.14 1.52
C TYR A 58 15.26 2.63 1.82
N TRP A 59 15.55 2.26 3.06
CA TRP A 59 15.73 0.86 3.47
C TRP A 59 14.48 -0.01 3.33
N HIS A 60 13.27 0.56 3.44
CA HIS A 60 11.99 -0.14 3.22
C HIS A 60 11.25 0.36 1.97
N GLY A 61 11.92 1.14 1.14
CA GLY A 61 11.48 1.57 -0.19
C GLY A 61 12.37 0.97 -1.27
N ALA A 62 13.01 1.82 -2.08
CA ALA A 62 13.83 1.34 -3.19
C ALA A 62 15.04 0.48 -2.74
N GLY A 63 15.64 0.79 -1.59
CA GLY A 63 16.71 -0.02 -0.99
C GLY A 63 16.23 -1.41 -0.53
N GLY A 64 14.95 -1.55 -0.24
CA GLY A 64 14.28 -2.84 0.01
C GLY A 64 13.82 -3.55 -1.27
N GLY A 65 14.15 -3.01 -2.45
CA GLY A 65 13.75 -3.57 -3.74
C GLY A 65 12.37 -3.14 -4.22
N ILE A 66 11.78 -2.09 -3.63
CA ILE A 66 10.46 -1.58 -4.05
C ILE A 66 10.64 -0.53 -5.15
N ASP A 67 10.47 -0.96 -6.39
CA ASP A 67 10.25 -0.07 -7.54
C ASP A 67 8.75 0.21 -7.75
N GLU A 68 8.41 1.05 -8.74
CA GLU A 68 7.00 1.42 -9.02
C GLU A 68 6.12 0.20 -9.39
N PRO A 69 6.53 -0.74 -10.26
CA PRO A 69 5.75 -1.95 -10.52
C PRO A 69 5.54 -2.81 -9.27
N THR A 70 6.58 -2.98 -8.45
CA THR A 70 6.49 -3.75 -7.18
C THR A 70 5.53 -3.08 -6.20
N LYS A 71 5.61 -1.76 -6.06
CA LYS A 71 4.67 -0.96 -5.27
C LYS A 71 3.22 -1.19 -5.74
N ALA A 72 2.96 -1.07 -7.04
CA ALA A 72 1.62 -1.29 -7.60
C ALA A 72 1.10 -2.71 -7.32
N ALA A 73 1.96 -3.73 -7.47
CA ALA A 73 1.62 -5.11 -7.16
C ALA A 73 1.32 -5.32 -5.67
N TYR A 74 2.08 -4.70 -4.77
CA TYR A 74 1.84 -4.78 -3.32
C TYR A 74 0.52 -4.14 -2.93
N LEU A 75 0.19 -2.98 -3.52
CA LEU A 75 -1.08 -2.29 -3.29
C LEU A 75 -2.29 -3.15 -3.68
N ARG A 76 -2.26 -3.76 -4.86
CA ARG A 76 -3.30 -4.70 -5.29
C ARG A 76 -3.42 -5.88 -4.31
N ARG A 77 -2.28 -6.53 -4.01
CA ARG A 77 -2.25 -7.69 -3.11
C ARG A 77 -2.74 -7.37 -1.70
N ALA A 78 -2.53 -6.14 -1.22
CA ALA A 78 -3.03 -5.69 0.07
C ALA A 78 -4.57 -5.73 0.12
N TYR A 79 -5.23 -5.16 -0.89
CA TYR A 79 -6.69 -5.19 -0.98
C TYR A 79 -7.25 -6.60 -1.22
N GLU A 80 -6.63 -7.38 -2.11
CA GLU A 80 -7.00 -8.78 -2.34
C GLU A 80 -6.90 -9.60 -1.05
N TYR A 81 -5.81 -9.42 -0.29
CA TYR A 81 -5.60 -10.13 0.97
C TYR A 81 -6.63 -9.73 2.02
N ALA A 82 -6.89 -8.42 2.18
CA ALA A 82 -7.88 -7.92 3.13
C ALA A 82 -9.31 -8.40 2.81
N ALA A 83 -9.69 -8.40 1.54
CA ALA A 83 -11.01 -8.89 1.10
C ALA A 83 -11.21 -10.38 1.44
N ASN A 84 -10.15 -11.19 1.27
CA ASN A 84 -10.22 -12.63 1.49
C ASN A 84 -10.06 -13.06 2.95
N ASN A 85 -9.34 -12.29 3.77
CA ASN A 85 -8.90 -12.75 5.10
C ASN A 85 -9.37 -11.86 6.26
N TRP A 86 -9.74 -10.60 6.00
CA TRP A 86 -10.02 -9.64 7.07
C TRP A 86 -11.50 -9.30 7.22
N GLN A 87 -12.38 -9.93 6.44
CA GLN A 87 -13.82 -9.80 6.63
C GLN A 87 -14.30 -10.64 7.82
N PRO A 88 -15.26 -10.15 8.63
CA PRO A 88 -15.95 -8.86 8.55
C PRO A 88 -15.33 -7.76 9.44
N TRP A 89 -14.11 -7.95 9.95
CA TRP A 89 -13.54 -7.11 11.00
C TRP A 89 -12.81 -5.88 10.46
N ILE A 90 -12.34 -5.88 9.21
CA ILE A 90 -11.85 -4.66 8.55
C ILE A 90 -13.04 -3.86 7.97
N GLY A 91 -13.13 -2.59 8.32
CA GLY A 91 -14.19 -1.69 7.86
C GLY A 91 -13.79 -0.81 6.68
N LEU A 92 -12.61 -0.19 6.76
CA LEU A 92 -12.08 0.72 5.74
C LEU A 92 -10.56 0.58 5.70
N MET A 93 -9.99 0.69 4.50
CA MET A 93 -8.56 0.85 4.28
C MET A 93 -8.32 2.05 3.37
N SER A 94 -7.73 3.09 3.92
CA SER A 94 -7.43 4.35 3.24
C SER A 94 -5.97 4.34 2.76
N LEU A 95 -5.81 4.28 1.43
CA LEU A 95 -4.52 4.25 0.74
C LEU A 95 -3.98 5.68 0.59
N ILE A 96 -2.70 5.81 0.91
CA ILE A 96 -1.92 7.05 0.77
C ILE A 96 -1.01 7.01 -0.47
N TYR A 97 -0.81 8.07 -1.27
CA TYR A 97 -1.50 9.37 -1.31
C TYR A 97 -1.89 9.75 -2.75
N MET A 98 -2.88 10.62 -2.89
CA MET A 98 -2.99 11.46 -4.09
C MET A 98 -1.92 12.57 -4.01
N PRO A 99 -1.22 12.89 -5.11
CA PRO A 99 -0.16 13.88 -5.07
C PRO A 99 -0.69 15.29 -4.87
N ASP A 100 -0.02 16.10 -4.04
CA ASP A 100 -0.06 17.55 -4.21
C ASP A 100 0.64 17.92 -5.53
N ILE A 101 0.16 18.97 -6.18
CA ILE A 101 0.66 19.41 -7.48
C ILE A 101 2.08 19.96 -7.42
N ASP A 102 2.47 20.53 -6.27
CA ASP A 102 3.77 21.17 -6.08
C ASP A 102 4.85 20.19 -5.60
N TRP A 103 4.48 18.93 -5.30
CA TRP A 103 5.45 17.93 -4.89
C TRP A 103 6.45 17.61 -6.00
N THR A 104 7.71 17.57 -5.61
CA THR A 104 8.87 17.26 -6.45
C THR A 104 9.56 16.01 -5.92
N PRO A 105 10.53 15.44 -6.65
CA PRO A 105 11.39 14.38 -6.11
C PRO A 105 12.16 14.77 -4.84
N ASN A 106 12.19 16.05 -4.42
CA ASN A 106 12.77 16.44 -3.13
C ASN A 106 11.78 16.25 -1.97
N ASP A 107 10.51 16.02 -2.25
CA ASP A 107 9.45 15.83 -1.26
C ASP A 107 9.25 14.33 -1.00
N GLU A 108 9.14 13.95 0.27
CA GLU A 108 8.93 12.55 0.66
C GLU A 108 7.64 11.97 0.08
N GLN A 109 6.56 12.74 0.15
CA GLN A 109 5.22 12.31 -0.25
C GLN A 109 5.13 12.02 -1.75
N TYR A 110 6.05 12.60 -2.55
CA TYR A 110 6.17 12.30 -3.98
C TYR A 110 6.35 10.80 -4.24
N TYR A 111 7.07 10.08 -3.38
CA TYR A 111 7.36 8.65 -3.56
C TYR A 111 6.25 7.74 -3.03
N TRP A 112 5.46 8.23 -2.07
CA TRP A 112 4.26 7.51 -1.60
C TRP A 112 3.08 7.64 -2.57
N ALA A 113 3.00 8.74 -3.33
CA ALA A 113 1.87 9.03 -4.18
C ALA A 113 1.57 7.92 -5.23
N ILE A 114 0.29 7.65 -5.49
CA ILE A 114 -0.17 6.63 -6.45
C ILE A 114 -0.35 7.18 -7.86
N MET A 115 -0.18 8.49 -8.01
CA MET A 115 -0.14 9.24 -9.27
C MET A 115 1.04 10.19 -9.23
N SER A 116 1.46 10.67 -10.40
CA SER A 116 2.45 11.74 -10.47
C SER A 116 1.77 13.09 -10.32
N PRO A 117 2.39 14.07 -9.65
CA PRO A 117 1.91 15.45 -9.64
C PRO A 117 1.62 15.96 -11.06
N SER A 118 0.46 16.59 -11.23
CA SER A 118 0.03 17.11 -12.53
C SER A 118 -0.97 18.25 -12.38
N GLN A 119 -0.99 19.16 -13.36
CA GLN A 119 -2.05 20.16 -13.50
C GLN A 119 -3.40 19.49 -13.78
N ILE A 120 -4.49 20.22 -13.54
CA ILE A 120 -5.86 19.67 -13.69
C ILE A 120 -6.20 19.21 -15.12
N ASP A 121 -5.50 19.74 -16.11
CA ASP A 121 -5.63 19.40 -17.53
C ASP A 121 -4.58 18.37 -18.00
N GLN A 122 -3.76 17.85 -17.08
CA GLN A 122 -2.73 16.85 -17.35
C GLN A 122 -3.07 15.54 -16.65
N LEU A 123 -2.80 14.42 -17.33
CA LEU A 123 -3.03 13.09 -16.81
C LEU A 123 -1.69 12.33 -16.70
N ASN A 124 -1.08 12.37 -15.52
CA ASN A 124 0.18 11.68 -15.26
C ASN A 124 -0.06 10.47 -14.33
N LEU A 125 -0.33 9.32 -14.94
CA LEU A 125 -0.59 8.08 -14.22
C LEU A 125 0.70 7.39 -13.79
N ARG A 126 0.64 6.67 -12.67
CA ARG A 126 1.64 5.68 -12.26
C ARG A 126 1.03 4.29 -12.29
N ASP A 127 1.86 3.26 -12.29
CA ASP A 127 1.41 1.86 -12.27
C ASP A 127 0.45 1.62 -11.10
N SER A 128 0.73 2.23 -9.94
CA SER A 128 -0.10 2.15 -8.74
C SER A 128 -1.58 2.43 -9.01
N ILE A 129 -1.95 3.58 -9.60
CA ILE A 129 -3.36 3.91 -9.87
C ILE A 129 -3.95 3.04 -10.99
N VAL A 130 -3.16 2.68 -12.01
CA VAL A 130 -3.66 1.90 -13.16
C VAL A 130 -4.01 0.49 -12.72
N VAL A 131 -3.12 -0.15 -11.96
CA VAL A 131 -3.33 -1.51 -11.42
C VAL A 131 -4.55 -1.54 -10.49
N LEU A 132 -4.71 -0.53 -9.63
CA LEU A 132 -5.86 -0.43 -8.73
C LEU A 132 -7.16 -0.17 -9.50
N CYS A 133 -7.14 0.68 -10.53
CA CYS A 133 -8.29 0.92 -11.41
C CYS A 133 -8.75 -0.37 -12.10
N VAL A 134 -7.81 -1.18 -12.61
CA VAL A 134 -8.14 -2.50 -13.18
C VAL A 134 -8.78 -3.40 -12.14
N TYR A 135 -8.13 -3.56 -10.98
CA TYR A 135 -8.60 -4.43 -9.92
C TYR A 135 -10.01 -4.04 -9.41
N PHE A 136 -10.22 -2.77 -9.07
CA PHE A 136 -11.51 -2.33 -8.53
C PHE A 136 -12.62 -2.37 -9.59
N ASN A 137 -12.34 -2.04 -10.85
CA ASN A 137 -13.35 -2.19 -11.90
C ASN A 137 -13.78 -3.65 -12.05
N GLU A 138 -12.84 -4.61 -11.98
CA GLU A 138 -13.15 -6.04 -11.98
C GLU A 138 -14.04 -6.43 -10.80
N GLN A 139 -13.68 -6.03 -9.57
CA GLN A 139 -14.48 -6.34 -8.38
C GLN A 139 -15.88 -5.72 -8.42
N LEU A 140 -16.04 -4.57 -9.09
CA LEU A 140 -17.31 -3.86 -9.23
C LEU A 140 -18.12 -4.30 -10.46
N GLY A 141 -17.62 -5.25 -11.27
CA GLY A 141 -18.27 -5.65 -12.52
C GLY A 141 -18.36 -4.52 -13.55
N GLN A 142 -17.44 -3.56 -13.49
CA GLN A 142 -17.35 -2.40 -14.38
C GLN A 142 -16.49 -2.72 -15.62
N PRO A 143 -16.61 -1.93 -16.70
CA PRO A 143 -15.69 -2.04 -17.83
C PRO A 143 -14.22 -1.93 -17.39
N ARG A 144 -13.34 -2.64 -18.08
CA ARG A 144 -11.88 -2.57 -17.83
C ARG A 144 -11.42 -1.12 -17.79
N CYS A 145 -10.47 -0.83 -16.90
CA CYS A 145 -9.87 0.50 -16.78
C CYS A 145 -9.42 1.00 -18.16
N GLN A 146 -9.90 2.18 -18.56
CA GLN A 146 -9.57 2.78 -19.87
C GLN A 146 -8.07 3.08 -20.04
N TYR A 147 -7.32 3.10 -18.94
CA TYR A 147 -5.88 3.34 -18.90
C TYR A 147 -5.06 2.06 -18.78
N ALA A 148 -5.70 0.89 -18.78
CA ALA A 148 -5.01 -0.39 -18.72
C ALA A 148 -4.19 -0.61 -20.00
N PRO A 149 -2.99 -1.22 -19.90
CA PRO A 149 -2.28 -1.73 -21.07
C PRO A 149 -3.14 -2.73 -21.85
N PRO A 150 -2.90 -2.89 -23.18
CA PRO A 150 -3.46 -4.00 -23.96
C PRO A 150 -3.11 -5.36 -23.35
N ASP A 151 -3.93 -6.37 -23.65
CA ASP A 151 -3.68 -7.77 -23.29
C ASP A 151 -2.54 -8.41 -24.09
#